data_AF-A0A0N4TFK5-F1
#
_entry.id   AF-A0A0N4TFK5-F1
#
_cell.length_a   1.000
_cell.length_b   1.000
_cell.length_c   1.000
_cell.angle_alpha   90.00
_cell.angle_beta   90.00
_cell.angle_gamma   90.00
#
_symmetry.space_group_name_H-M   'P 1'
#
loop_
_entity.id
_entity.type
_entity.pdbx_description
1 polymer ?
#
loop_
_entity_poly.entity_id
_entity_poly.type
_entity_poly.pdbx_seq_one_letter_code
_entity_poly.pdbx_strand_id
1 'polypeptide(L)'
;MEALEPLVQSSIQAASVTYDTKSLTTIFEQCKTVVEAELQMLYACRNVTRNPKARDLHVILSDSASQLRDALAEMQRNINRMASEAGVILGVVENISRSIALTDETTSQTITGTFTDAQTRMISALEEISRLATDMPLTPPESLGSLALRLSERYSDLATDSRLAIATLSSPNLAQKLRVAVQKLGTACIEEVKIAGQRRAHPADQASILKIFSDKIFTNIRGY
;
A
#
# COMPACT_ATOMS: atom_id res chain seq x y z
N MET A 1 13.55 14.69 -13.12
CA MET A 1 14.24 15.76 -12.36
C MET A 1 13.33 16.69 -11.57
N GLU A 2 12.28 17.33 -12.13
CA GLU A 2 11.40 18.22 -11.34
C GLU A 2 10.74 17.51 -10.13
N ALA A 3 10.61 16.18 -10.14
CA ALA A 3 10.07 15.40 -9.02
C ALA A 3 11.08 15.07 -7.91
N LEU A 4 12.41 15.16 -8.15
CA LEU A 4 13.42 14.84 -7.11
C LEU A 4 13.66 15.99 -6.15
N GLU A 5 13.65 17.22 -6.65
CA GLU A 5 13.81 18.41 -5.83
C GLU A 5 12.80 18.45 -4.67
N PRO A 6 11.47 18.28 -4.89
CA PRO A 6 10.52 18.23 -3.79
C PRO A 6 10.73 17.00 -2.88
N LEU A 7 11.20 15.87 -3.39
CA LEU A 7 11.52 14.68 -2.56
C LEU A 7 12.68 14.98 -1.59
N VAL A 8 13.76 15.58 -2.09
CA VAL A 8 14.94 15.96 -1.28
C VAL A 8 14.55 17.03 -0.26
N GLN A 9 13.82 18.06 -0.67
CA GLN A 9 13.34 19.11 0.24
C GLN A 9 12.45 18.54 1.35
N SER A 10 11.51 17.65 0.99
CA SER A 10 10.65 16.97 1.96
C SER A 10 11.44 16.07 2.90
N SER A 11 12.49 15.41 2.41
CA SER A 11 13.37 14.57 3.23
C SER A 11 14.17 15.39 4.24
N ILE A 12 14.67 16.57 3.84
CA ILE A 12 15.33 17.52 4.73
C ILE A 12 14.35 18.02 5.80
N GLN A 13 13.13 18.37 5.42
CA GLN A 13 12.10 18.81 6.36
C GLN A 13 11.73 17.70 7.35
N ALA A 14 11.50 16.47 6.87
CA ALA A 14 11.21 15.30 7.71
C ALA A 14 12.35 15.01 8.70
N ALA A 15 13.60 15.09 8.24
CA ALA A 15 14.77 14.94 9.09
C ALA A 15 14.85 16.05 10.16
N SER A 16 14.52 17.30 9.82
CA SER A 16 14.60 18.43 10.75
C SER A 16 13.66 18.34 11.95
N VAL A 17 12.57 17.58 11.83
CA VAL A 17 11.59 17.35 12.90
C VAL A 17 11.74 16.00 13.60
N THR A 18 12.69 15.16 13.14
CA THR A 18 12.95 13.83 13.69
C THR A 18 14.01 13.91 14.78
N TYR A 19 13.65 13.53 16.01
CA TYR A 19 14.58 13.53 17.15
C TYR A 19 15.45 12.27 17.25
N ASP A 20 15.06 11.18 16.57
CA ASP A 20 15.84 9.94 16.52
C ASP A 20 16.88 9.96 15.40
N THR A 21 18.16 10.00 15.77
CA THR A 21 19.30 10.04 14.83
C THR A 21 19.34 8.82 13.89
N LYS A 22 18.85 7.65 14.34
CA LYS A 22 18.82 6.45 13.49
C LYS A 22 17.80 6.61 12.36
N SER A 23 16.56 6.96 12.70
CA SER A 23 15.50 7.23 11.72
C SER A 23 15.88 8.35 10.75
N LEU A 24 16.54 9.41 11.24
CA LEU A 24 17.08 10.49 10.41
C LEU A 24 18.08 9.97 9.38
N THR A 25 19.06 9.17 9.82
CA THR A 25 20.08 8.60 8.93
C THR A 25 19.42 7.73 7.85
N THR A 26 18.48 6.88 8.24
CA THR A 26 17.75 6.00 7.32
C THR A 26 16.97 6.78 6.25
N ILE A 27 16.28 7.88 6.60
CA ILE A 27 15.56 8.71 5.62
C ILE A 27 16.52 9.26 4.56
N PHE A 28 17.68 9.78 4.97
CA PHE A 28 18.66 10.32 4.03
C PHE A 28 19.32 9.26 3.17
N GLU A 29 19.64 8.10 3.74
CA GLU A 29 20.19 6.97 2.98
C GLU A 29 19.20 6.50 1.90
N GLN A 30 17.93 6.35 2.24
CA GLN A 30 16.89 5.97 1.28
C GLN A 30 16.66 7.04 0.22
N CYS A 31 16.61 8.33 0.61
CA CYS A 31 16.52 9.44 -0.34
C CYS A 31 17.70 9.45 -1.32
N LYS A 32 18.92 9.23 -0.82
CA LYS A 32 20.13 9.09 -1.64
C LYS A 32 20.01 7.91 -2.61
N THR A 33 19.58 6.74 -2.15
CA THR A 33 19.39 5.56 -3.00
C THR A 33 18.40 5.84 -4.14
N VAL A 34 17.30 6.54 -3.86
CA VAL A 34 16.33 6.95 -4.90
C VAL A 34 16.97 7.88 -5.93
N VAL A 35 17.73 8.88 -5.49
CA VAL A 35 18.44 9.82 -6.39
C VAL A 35 19.48 9.09 -7.25
N GLU A 36 20.25 8.17 -6.67
CA GLU A 36 21.23 7.35 -7.39
C GLU A 36 20.55 6.45 -8.43
N ALA A 37 19.42 5.82 -8.08
CA ALA A 37 18.65 4.99 -8.99
C ALA A 37 18.03 5.80 -10.16
N GLU A 38 17.50 7.01 -9.91
CA GLU A 38 17.00 7.87 -10.99
C GLU A 38 18.13 8.31 -11.92
N LEU A 39 19.30 8.65 -11.37
CA LEU A 39 20.47 9.01 -12.17
C LEU A 39 20.92 7.86 -13.07
N GLN A 40 20.94 6.62 -12.55
CA GLN A 40 21.25 5.43 -13.35
C GLN A 40 20.22 5.22 -14.47
N MET A 41 18.92 5.34 -14.17
CA MET A 41 17.86 5.23 -15.16
C MET A 41 17.97 6.32 -16.25
N LEU A 42 18.32 7.55 -15.89
CA LEU A 42 18.57 8.64 -16.85
C LEU A 42 19.72 8.31 -17.80
N TYR A 43 20.82 7.75 -17.28
CA TYR A 43 21.93 7.33 -18.13
C TYR A 43 21.55 6.17 -19.05
N ALA A 44 20.80 5.18 -18.56
CA ALA A 44 20.28 4.09 -19.38
C ALA A 44 19.37 4.62 -20.50
N CYS A 45 18.48 5.56 -20.18
CA CYS A 45 17.57 6.21 -21.13
C CYS A 45 18.34 6.95 -22.23
N ARG A 46 19.38 7.70 -21.85
CA ARG A 46 20.28 8.39 -22.80
C ARG A 46 20.96 7.40 -23.75
N ASN A 47 21.38 6.24 -23.26
CA ASN A 47 22.05 5.22 -24.06
C ASN A 47 21.09 4.58 -25.08
N VAL A 48 19.86 4.23 -24.65
CA VAL A 48 18.81 3.72 -25.55
C VAL A 48 18.49 4.73 -26.66
N THR A 49 18.38 6.02 -26.31
CA THR A 49 18.06 7.08 -27.27
C THR A 49 19.10 7.19 -28.39
N ARG A 50 20.37 6.89 -28.09
CA ARG A 50 21.46 6.91 -29.08
C ARG A 50 21.43 5.71 -30.03
N ASN A 51 20.90 4.57 -29.60
CA ASN A 51 20.76 3.38 -30.44
C ASN A 51 19.51 2.57 -30.04
N PRO A 52 18.32 2.94 -30.57
CA PRO A 52 17.06 2.31 -30.18
C PRO A 52 16.92 0.86 -30.67
N LYS A 53 17.82 0.37 -31.55
CA LYS A 53 17.81 -1.02 -32.04
C LYS A 53 18.59 -1.98 -31.14
N ALA A 54 19.40 -1.47 -30.22
CA ALA A 54 20.21 -2.30 -29.32
C ALA A 54 19.34 -2.86 -28.18
N ARG A 55 18.89 -4.12 -28.34
CA ARG A 55 18.04 -4.81 -27.37
C ARG A 55 18.64 -4.85 -25.96
N ASP A 56 19.96 -5.01 -25.85
CA ASP A 56 20.65 -5.05 -24.55
C ASP A 56 20.52 -3.71 -23.78
N LEU A 57 20.45 -2.57 -24.47
CA LEU A 57 20.26 -1.27 -23.81
C LEU A 57 18.84 -1.12 -23.26
N HIS A 58 17.84 -1.72 -23.91
CA HIS A 58 16.46 -1.74 -23.41
C HIS A 58 16.33 -2.58 -22.14
N VAL A 59 17.07 -3.69 -22.05
CA VAL A 59 17.14 -4.51 -20.83
C VAL A 59 17.72 -3.68 -19.68
N ILE A 60 18.86 -3.02 -19.92
CA ILE A 60 19.49 -2.15 -18.91
C ILE A 60 18.53 -1.04 -18.45
N LEU A 61 17.82 -0.40 -19.38
CA LEU A 61 16.81 0.62 -19.03
C LEU A 61 15.67 0.05 -18.18
N SER A 62 15.16 -1.13 -18.54
CA SER A 62 14.12 -1.81 -17.78
C SER A 62 14.58 -2.15 -16.36
N ASP A 63 15.80 -2.64 -16.21
CA ASP A 63 16.40 -3.00 -14.93
C ASP A 63 16.61 -1.77 -14.05
N SER A 64 17.18 -0.69 -14.59
CA SER A 64 17.33 0.58 -13.86
C SER A 64 15.97 1.19 -13.48
N ALA A 65 14.96 1.07 -14.33
CA ALA A 65 13.60 1.49 -13.99
C ALA A 65 12.99 0.63 -12.87
N SER A 66 13.31 -0.67 -12.83
CA SER A 66 12.89 -1.54 -11.71
C SER A 66 13.57 -1.15 -10.41
N GLN A 67 14.88 -0.92 -10.44
CA GLN A 67 15.65 -0.50 -9.27
C GLN A 67 15.12 0.82 -8.68
N LEU A 68 14.77 1.79 -9.54
CA LEU A 68 14.15 3.04 -9.08
C LEU A 68 12.79 2.80 -8.41
N ARG A 69 11.94 1.94 -8.99
CA ARG A 69 10.65 1.59 -8.37
C ARG A 69 10.83 0.91 -7.02
N ASP A 70 11.79 0.01 -6.91
CA ASP A 70 12.06 -0.72 -5.66
C ASP A 70 12.58 0.22 -4.57
N ALA A 71 13.49 1.15 -4.92
CA ALA A 71 13.98 2.18 -4.00
C ALA A 71 12.85 3.11 -3.51
N LEU A 72 11.96 3.54 -4.41
CA LEU A 72 10.79 4.36 -4.06
C LEU A 72 9.82 3.60 -3.16
N ALA A 73 9.53 2.34 -3.48
CA ALA A 73 8.63 1.50 -2.68
C ALA A 73 9.19 1.30 -1.27
N GLU A 74 10.50 1.08 -1.12
CA GLU A 74 11.13 0.89 0.18
C GLU A 74 11.11 2.15 1.04
N MET A 75 11.42 3.31 0.44
CA MET A 75 11.32 4.59 1.14
C MET A 75 9.88 4.87 1.57
N GLN A 76 8.89 4.60 0.70
CA GLN A 76 7.47 4.76 1.02
C GLN A 76 7.03 3.85 2.18
N ARG A 77 7.45 2.58 2.21
CA ARG A 77 7.18 1.67 3.33
C ARG A 77 7.73 2.21 4.64
N ASN A 78 8.97 2.69 4.63
CA ASN A 78 9.59 3.23 5.84
C ASN A 78 8.87 4.48 6.35
N ILE A 79 8.50 5.41 5.45
CA ILE A 79 7.70 6.59 5.81
C ILE A 79 6.35 6.20 6.39
N ASN A 80 5.65 5.23 5.78
CA ASN A 80 4.36 4.75 6.29
C ASN A 80 4.50 4.11 7.69
N ARG A 81 5.58 3.37 7.93
CA ARG A 81 5.90 2.82 9.25
C ARG A 81 6.11 3.92 10.29
N MET A 82 6.93 4.94 9.97
CA MET A 82 7.16 6.08 10.86
C MET A 82 5.88 6.87 11.14
N ALA A 83 5.08 7.14 10.11
CA ALA A 83 3.79 7.81 10.22
C ALA A 83 2.83 7.02 11.13
N SER A 84 2.77 5.71 10.94
CA SER A 84 1.99 4.79 11.76
C SER A 84 2.43 4.82 13.22
N GLU A 85 3.73 4.72 13.50
CA GLU A 85 4.29 4.83 14.86
C GLU A 85 3.90 6.17 15.51
N ALA A 86 3.98 7.26 14.74
CA ALA A 86 3.61 8.61 15.17
C ALA A 86 2.09 8.85 15.33
N GLY A 87 1.22 7.91 14.95
CA GLY A 87 -0.24 8.12 15.07
C GLY A 87 -0.95 8.61 13.82
N VAL A 88 -0.23 8.79 12.72
CA VAL A 88 -0.78 9.37 11.49
C VAL A 88 -1.48 8.30 10.66
N ILE A 89 -2.80 8.47 10.49
CA ILE A 89 -3.67 7.50 9.80
C ILE A 89 -4.12 7.95 8.42
N LEU A 90 -3.97 9.24 8.11
CA LEU A 90 -4.33 9.79 6.81
C LEU A 90 -3.65 9.02 5.66
N GLY A 91 -2.34 8.80 5.75
CA GLY A 91 -1.59 8.06 4.72
C GLY A 91 -2.04 6.61 4.56
N VAL A 92 -2.48 5.96 5.65
CA VAL A 92 -3.00 4.57 5.63
C VAL A 92 -4.33 4.52 4.86
N VAL A 93 -5.22 5.49 5.11
CA VAL A 93 -6.52 5.61 4.41
C VAL A 93 -6.33 5.95 2.94
N GLU A 94 -5.43 6.87 2.62
CA GLU A 94 -5.09 7.23 1.24
C GLU A 94 -4.53 6.04 0.47
N ASN A 95 -3.71 5.21 1.13
CA ASN A 95 -3.18 4.00 0.51
C ASN A 95 -4.29 3.01 0.14
N ILE A 96 -5.22 2.74 1.07
CA ILE A 96 -6.38 1.88 0.77
C ILE A 96 -7.23 2.48 -0.35
N SER A 97 -7.46 3.79 -0.33
CA SER A 97 -8.24 4.49 -1.35
C SER A 97 -7.60 4.37 -2.75
N ARG A 98 -6.28 4.48 -2.84
CA ARG A 98 -5.55 4.22 -4.09
C ARG A 98 -5.69 2.75 -4.51
N SER A 99 -5.52 1.80 -3.59
CA SER A 99 -5.69 0.38 -3.89
C SER A 99 -7.10 0.03 -4.37
N ILE A 100 -8.14 0.67 -3.85
CA ILE A 100 -9.52 0.56 -4.36
C ILE A 100 -9.56 1.04 -5.81
N ALA A 101 -9.05 2.23 -6.11
CA ALA A 101 -9.06 2.78 -7.47
C ALA A 101 -8.30 1.88 -8.47
N LEU A 102 -7.20 1.24 -8.04
CA LEU A 102 -6.47 0.29 -8.88
C LEU A 102 -7.32 -0.90 -9.33
N THR A 103 -8.37 -1.28 -8.58
CA THR A 103 -9.30 -2.36 -8.99
C THR A 103 -10.17 -1.99 -10.20
N ASP A 104 -10.34 -0.70 -10.48
CA ASP A 104 -11.08 -0.19 -11.65
C ASP A 104 -10.19 -0.06 -12.89
N GLU A 105 -8.87 0.05 -12.72
CA GLU A 105 -7.96 0.21 -13.84
C GLU A 105 -7.99 -1.01 -14.77
N THR A 106 -8.39 -0.77 -16.02
CA THR A 106 -8.38 -1.80 -17.07
C THR A 106 -6.93 -2.05 -17.47
N THR A 107 -6.40 -3.18 -17.02
CA THR A 107 -4.96 -3.46 -17.08
C THR A 107 -4.44 -3.45 -18.53
N SER A 108 -3.59 -2.47 -18.87
CA SER A 108 -2.83 -2.44 -20.14
C SER A 108 -1.52 -3.24 -20.07
N GLN A 109 -1.16 -3.75 -18.89
CA GLN A 109 0.03 -4.59 -18.70
C GLN A 109 -0.32 -6.07 -18.90
N THR A 110 0.58 -6.85 -19.49
CA THR A 110 0.45 -8.31 -19.52
C THR A 110 0.45 -8.85 -18.10
N ILE A 111 -0.72 -9.11 -17.52
CA ILE A 111 -0.80 -9.77 -16.21
C ILE A 111 -0.43 -11.23 -16.42
N THR A 112 0.78 -11.59 -16.00
CA THR A 112 1.28 -12.96 -16.05
C THR A 112 0.87 -13.69 -14.78
N GLY A 113 0.20 -14.84 -14.92
CA GLY A 113 -0.18 -15.69 -13.80
C GLY A 113 -1.48 -16.44 -14.05
N THR A 114 -1.81 -17.39 -13.18
CA THR A 114 -3.08 -18.13 -13.27
C THR A 114 -4.10 -17.57 -12.28
N PHE A 115 -5.39 -17.78 -12.60
CA PHE A 115 -6.48 -17.49 -11.66
C PHE A 115 -6.28 -18.18 -10.31
N THR A 116 -5.83 -19.45 -10.33
CA THR A 116 -5.64 -20.25 -9.11
C THR A 116 -4.55 -19.66 -8.20
N ASP A 117 -3.45 -19.18 -8.78
CA ASP A 117 -2.38 -18.54 -8.00
C ASP A 117 -2.86 -17.23 -7.37
N ALA A 118 -3.59 -16.41 -8.16
CA ALA A 118 -4.20 -15.19 -7.66
C ALA A 118 -5.17 -15.49 -6.53
N GLN A 119 -6.09 -16.43 -6.75
CA GLN A 119 -7.08 -16.85 -5.76
C GLN A 119 -6.42 -17.31 -4.45
N THR A 120 -5.34 -18.09 -4.52
CA THR A 120 -4.62 -18.58 -3.35
C THR A 120 -4.04 -17.42 -2.53
N ARG A 121 -3.39 -16.46 -3.19
CA ARG A 121 -2.85 -15.27 -2.51
C ARG A 121 -3.93 -14.35 -1.97
N MET A 122 -5.04 -14.19 -2.71
CA MET A 122 -6.21 -13.43 -2.25
C MET A 122 -6.80 -14.02 -0.98
N ILE A 123 -6.96 -15.35 -0.90
CA ILE A 123 -7.46 -16.03 0.30
C ILE A 123 -6.52 -15.78 1.49
N SER A 124 -5.21 -15.93 1.30
CA SER A 124 -4.24 -15.66 2.36
C SER A 124 -4.29 -14.21 2.86
N ALA A 125 -4.42 -13.24 1.95
CA ALA A 125 -4.58 -11.83 2.32
C ALA A 125 -5.90 -11.58 3.07
N LEU A 126 -7.00 -12.21 2.65
CA LEU A 126 -8.31 -12.11 3.30
C LEU A 126 -8.31 -12.70 4.71
N GLU A 127 -7.66 -13.85 4.92
CA GLU A 127 -7.51 -14.46 6.24
C GLU A 127 -6.77 -13.52 7.20
N GLU A 128 -5.69 -12.89 6.73
CA GLU A 128 -4.94 -11.93 7.53
C GLU A 128 -5.75 -10.65 7.81
N ILE A 129 -6.46 -10.12 6.81
CA ILE A 129 -7.37 -8.96 6.99
C ILE A 129 -8.43 -9.29 8.04
N SER A 130 -9.05 -10.47 7.95
CA SER A 130 -10.08 -10.91 8.90
C SER A 130 -9.52 -11.04 10.32
N ARG A 131 -8.31 -11.60 10.46
CA ARG A 131 -7.61 -11.71 11.74
C ARG A 131 -7.34 -10.33 12.35
N LEU A 132 -6.73 -9.43 11.57
CA LEU A 132 -6.42 -8.07 12.00
C LEU A 132 -7.66 -7.28 12.41
N ALA A 133 -8.74 -7.36 11.63
CA ALA A 133 -10.01 -6.69 11.96
C ALA A 133 -10.66 -7.25 13.24
N THR A 134 -10.41 -8.52 13.57
CA THR A 134 -10.89 -9.13 14.82
C THR A 134 -10.05 -8.70 16.03
N ASP A 135 -8.74 -8.52 15.83
CA ASP A 135 -7.79 -8.16 16.90
C ASP A 135 -7.78 -6.66 17.23
N MET A 136 -8.00 -5.79 16.23
CA MET A 136 -8.00 -4.33 16.40
C MET A 136 -8.90 -3.82 17.54
N PRO A 137 -10.17 -4.26 17.70
CA PRO A 137 -11.02 -3.86 18.82
C PRO A 137 -10.40 -4.14 20.20
N LEU A 138 -9.68 -5.26 20.31
CA LEU A 138 -9.09 -5.76 21.56
C LEU A 138 -7.69 -5.19 21.83
N THR A 139 -7.09 -4.58 20.81
CA THR A 139 -5.73 -4.04 20.86
C THR A 139 -5.70 -2.68 21.57
N PRO A 140 -4.66 -2.41 22.40
CA PRO A 140 -4.52 -1.12 23.07
C PRO A 140 -4.19 -0.01 22.06
N PRO A 141 -4.62 1.25 22.30
CA PRO A 141 -4.54 2.32 21.32
C PRO A 141 -3.14 2.52 20.70
N GLU A 142 -2.09 2.52 21.50
CA GLU A 142 -0.70 2.70 21.07
C GLU A 142 -0.25 1.71 19.98
N SER A 143 -0.83 0.50 19.96
CA SER A 143 -0.48 -0.55 19.00
C SER A 143 -1.38 -0.55 17.75
N LEU A 144 -2.47 0.23 17.74
CA LEU A 144 -3.43 0.24 16.62
C LEU A 144 -2.85 0.77 15.31
N GLY A 145 -1.80 1.60 15.37
CA GLY A 145 -1.12 2.10 14.16
C GLY A 145 -0.53 0.98 13.32
N SER A 146 0.27 0.13 13.95
CA SER A 146 0.97 -0.95 13.24
C SER A 146 -0.01 -1.96 12.66
N LEU A 147 -1.12 -2.25 13.36
CA LEU A 147 -2.21 -3.07 12.84
C LEU A 147 -2.89 -2.40 11.65
N ALA A 148 -3.18 -1.08 11.72
CA ALA A 148 -3.82 -0.33 10.65
C ALA A 148 -2.95 -0.30 9.38
N LEU A 149 -1.64 -0.13 9.54
CA LEU A 149 -0.69 -0.20 8.44
C LEU A 149 -0.67 -1.60 7.81
N ARG A 150 -0.57 -2.67 8.62
CA ARG A 150 -0.62 -4.05 8.13
C ARG A 150 -1.92 -4.36 7.39
N LEU A 151 -3.05 -3.90 7.90
CA LEU A 151 -4.36 -4.07 7.25
C LEU A 151 -4.37 -3.41 5.87
N SER A 152 -3.84 -2.19 5.76
CA SER A 152 -3.71 -1.45 4.50
C SER A 152 -2.79 -2.16 3.50
N GLU A 153 -1.64 -2.68 3.95
CA GLU A 153 -0.72 -3.44 3.11
C GLU A 153 -1.35 -4.74 2.60
N ARG A 154 -2.01 -5.51 3.47
CA ARG A 154 -2.71 -6.73 3.06
C ARG A 154 -3.85 -6.44 2.09
N TYR A 155 -4.57 -5.33 2.27
CA TYR A 155 -5.58 -4.92 1.31
C TYR A 155 -4.98 -4.54 -0.05
N SER A 156 -3.82 -3.87 -0.06
CA SER A 156 -3.13 -3.53 -1.30
C SER A 156 -2.69 -4.76 -2.09
N ASP A 157 -2.19 -5.78 -1.40
CA ASP A 157 -1.85 -7.07 -2.02
C ASP A 157 -3.11 -7.73 -2.60
N LEU A 158 -4.20 -7.79 -1.82
CA LEU A 158 -5.49 -8.32 -2.27
C LEU A 158 -6.03 -7.58 -3.51
N ALA A 159 -5.96 -6.25 -3.52
CA ALA A 159 -6.40 -5.44 -4.65
C ALA A 159 -5.58 -5.75 -5.90
N THR A 160 -4.26 -5.90 -5.76
CA THR A 160 -3.36 -6.26 -6.85
C THR A 160 -3.68 -7.64 -7.42
N ASP A 161 -3.81 -8.66 -6.57
CA ASP A 161 -4.13 -10.01 -7.02
C ASP A 161 -5.56 -10.12 -7.58
N SER A 162 -6.50 -9.31 -7.08
CA SER A 162 -7.86 -9.26 -7.61
C SER A 162 -7.88 -8.84 -9.07
N ARG A 163 -6.97 -7.96 -9.52
CA ARG A 163 -6.88 -7.55 -10.92
C ARG A 163 -6.47 -8.70 -11.82
N LEU A 164 -5.52 -9.53 -11.37
CA LEU A 164 -5.13 -10.76 -12.07
C LEU A 164 -6.31 -11.75 -12.14
N ALA A 165 -7.01 -11.96 -11.02
CA ALA A 165 -8.18 -12.83 -10.98
C ALA A 165 -9.30 -12.34 -11.91
N ILE A 166 -9.61 -11.04 -11.88
CA ILE A 166 -10.62 -10.40 -12.74
C ILE A 166 -10.28 -10.54 -14.22
N ALA A 167 -9.01 -10.34 -14.59
CA ALA A 167 -8.56 -10.43 -15.98
C ALA A 167 -8.55 -11.86 -16.53
N THR A 168 -8.45 -12.87 -15.65
CA THR A 168 -8.40 -14.29 -16.03
C THR A 168 -9.75 -14.98 -16.00
N LEU A 169 -10.78 -14.34 -15.43
CA LEU A 169 -12.13 -14.87 -15.38
C LEU A 169 -12.83 -14.81 -16.76
N SER A 170 -13.31 -15.95 -17.24
CA SER A 170 -14.06 -16.04 -18.49
C SER A 170 -15.46 -15.42 -18.43
N SER A 171 -16.00 -15.20 -17.22
CA SER A 171 -17.34 -14.65 -17.01
C SER A 171 -17.25 -13.17 -16.59
N PRO A 172 -17.69 -12.23 -17.44
CA PRO A 172 -17.70 -10.80 -17.11
C PRO A 172 -18.55 -10.50 -15.86
N ASN A 173 -19.63 -11.25 -15.66
CA ASN A 173 -20.48 -11.11 -14.48
C ASN A 173 -19.77 -11.51 -13.19
N LEU A 174 -18.98 -12.59 -13.21
CA LEU A 174 -18.18 -13.00 -12.04
C LEU A 174 -17.04 -12.02 -11.79
N ALA A 175 -16.37 -11.55 -12.86
CA ALA A 175 -15.32 -10.55 -12.77
C ALA A 175 -15.84 -9.25 -12.12
N GLN A 176 -17.02 -8.76 -12.54
CA GLN A 176 -17.64 -7.58 -11.93
C GLN A 176 -18.04 -7.81 -10.47
N LYS A 177 -18.60 -8.99 -10.13
CA LYS A 177 -18.93 -9.33 -8.74
C LYS A 177 -17.69 -9.34 -7.84
N LEU A 178 -16.59 -9.94 -8.32
CA LEU A 178 -15.33 -9.98 -7.60
C LEU A 178 -14.78 -8.57 -7.36
N ARG A 179 -14.77 -7.72 -8.40
CA ARG A 179 -14.36 -6.31 -8.29
C ARG A 179 -15.15 -5.58 -7.21
N VAL A 180 -16.48 -5.60 -7.30
CA VAL A 180 -17.36 -4.91 -6.34
C VAL A 180 -17.15 -5.44 -4.92
N ALA A 181 -16.95 -6.74 -4.74
CA ALA A 181 -16.67 -7.32 -3.43
C ALA A 181 -15.36 -6.78 -2.82
N VAL A 182 -14.29 -6.72 -3.62
CA VAL A 182 -12.98 -6.20 -3.17
C VAL A 182 -13.06 -4.69 -2.85
N GLN A 183 -13.83 -3.91 -3.62
CA GLN A 183 -14.03 -2.48 -3.35
C GLN A 183 -14.82 -2.23 -2.05
N LYS A 184 -15.88 -3.01 -1.82
CA LYS A 184 -16.65 -2.96 -0.57
C LYS A 184 -15.79 -3.31 0.63
N LEU A 185 -14.95 -4.34 0.51
CA LEU A 185 -13.98 -4.69 1.56
C LEU A 185 -13.00 -3.55 1.82
N GLY A 186 -12.47 -2.89 0.78
CA GLY A 186 -11.59 -1.73 0.95
C GLY A 186 -12.25 -0.59 1.69
N THR A 187 -13.52 -0.32 1.38
CA THR A 187 -14.32 0.69 2.10
C THR A 187 -14.46 0.32 3.58
N ALA A 188 -14.70 -0.95 3.89
CA ALA A 188 -14.75 -1.44 5.27
C ALA A 188 -13.38 -1.31 5.99
N CYS A 189 -12.27 -1.62 5.31
CA CYS A 189 -10.93 -1.40 5.85
C CYS A 189 -10.65 0.08 6.15
N ILE A 190 -11.14 1.02 5.31
CA ILE A 190 -11.03 2.46 5.59
C ILE A 190 -11.78 2.84 6.87
N GLU A 191 -13.00 2.35 7.05
CA GLU A 191 -13.78 2.61 8.28
C GLU A 191 -13.04 2.09 9.51
N GLU A 192 -12.53 0.87 9.44
CA GLU A 192 -11.78 0.22 10.51
C GLU A 192 -10.54 1.04 10.91
N VAL A 193 -9.75 1.45 9.92
CA VAL A 193 -8.56 2.30 10.13
C VAL A 193 -8.92 3.66 10.73
N LYS A 194 -10.04 4.27 10.32
CA LYS A 194 -10.53 5.53 10.92
C LYS A 194 -10.93 5.35 12.38
N ILE A 195 -11.62 4.26 12.71
CA ILE A 195 -11.99 3.94 14.09
C ILE A 195 -10.73 3.73 14.95
N ALA A 196 -9.77 2.98 14.42
CA ALA A 196 -8.47 2.78 15.07
C ALA A 196 -7.77 4.12 15.37
N GLY A 197 -7.88 5.09 14.45
CA GLY A 197 -7.32 6.43 14.67
C GLY A 197 -8.04 7.29 15.67
N GLN A 198 -9.37 7.23 15.69
CA GLN A 198 -10.15 7.89 16.72
C GLN A 198 -9.82 7.36 18.11
N ARG A 199 -9.66 6.03 18.26
CA ARG A 199 -9.23 5.40 19.51
C ARG A 199 -7.84 5.83 19.95
N ARG A 200 -6.91 6.01 19.01
CA ARG A 200 -5.57 6.53 19.30
C ARG A 200 -5.58 7.99 19.75
N ALA A 201 -6.38 8.81 19.08
CA ALA A 201 -6.51 10.23 19.43
C ALA A 201 -7.25 10.43 20.77
N HIS A 202 -8.19 9.55 21.11
CA HIS A 202 -9.01 9.64 22.32
C HIS A 202 -9.04 8.31 23.10
N PRO A 203 -7.94 7.93 23.79
CA PRO A 203 -7.85 6.65 24.50
C PRO A 203 -8.91 6.48 25.60
N ALA A 204 -9.38 7.58 26.20
CA ALA A 204 -10.33 7.58 27.31
C ALA A 204 -11.80 7.28 26.90
N ASP A 205 -12.14 7.37 25.61
CA ASP A 205 -13.51 7.21 25.08
C ASP A 205 -13.85 5.74 24.70
N GLN A 206 -13.15 4.79 25.32
CA GLN A 206 -13.12 3.37 24.94
C GLN A 206 -14.50 2.69 24.98
N ALA A 207 -15.41 3.14 25.86
CA ALA A 207 -16.76 2.57 26.02
C ALA A 207 -17.72 2.88 24.86
N SER A 208 -17.54 4.02 24.19
CA SER A 208 -18.40 4.46 23.07
C SER A 208 -18.08 3.69 21.79
N ILE A 209 -16.81 3.34 21.60
CA ILE A 209 -16.28 2.78 20.35
C ILE A 209 -16.48 1.26 20.27
N LEU A 210 -16.44 0.54 21.40
CA LEU A 210 -16.76 -0.89 21.45
C LEU A 210 -18.22 -1.20 21.05
N LYS A 211 -19.15 -0.27 21.26
CA LYS A 211 -20.54 -0.39 20.76
C LYS A 211 -20.60 -0.36 19.23
N ILE A 212 -19.81 0.49 18.58
CA ILE A 212 -19.77 0.62 17.12
C ILE A 212 -19.22 -0.66 16.47
N PHE A 213 -18.23 -1.29 17.11
CA PHE A 213 -17.66 -2.56 16.68
C PHE A 213 -18.66 -3.72 16.74
N SER A 214 -19.40 -3.82 17.85
CA SER A 214 -20.39 -4.89 18.05
C SER A 214 -21.51 -4.85 17.01
N ASP A 215 -21.99 -3.66 16.63
CA ASP A 215 -23.12 -3.55 15.70
C ASP A 215 -22.75 -3.83 14.23
N LYS A 216 -21.49 -3.59 13.84
CA LYS A 216 -21.06 -3.70 12.42
C LYS A 216 -20.46 -5.06 12.05
N ILE A 217 -19.74 -5.73 12.95
CA ILE A 217 -19.14 -7.06 12.70
C ILE A 217 -20.24 -8.11 12.45
N PHE A 218 -21.35 -8.08 13.21
CA PHE A 218 -22.43 -9.05 13.06
C PHE A 218 -23.26 -8.90 11.78
N THR A 219 -23.30 -7.71 11.18
CA THR A 219 -24.15 -7.43 10.01
C THR A 219 -23.47 -7.79 8.69
N ASN A 220 -22.13 -7.65 8.59
CA ASN A 220 -21.40 -7.90 7.34
C ASN A 220 -20.82 -9.32 7.21
N ILE A 221 -20.55 -10.03 8.31
CA ILE A 221 -19.95 -11.39 8.26
C ILE A 221 -21.01 -12.48 8.08
N ARG A 222 -22.28 -12.23 8.47
CA ARG A 222 -23.38 -13.21 8.35
C ARG A 222 -24.23 -13.07 7.08
N GLY A 223 -23.89 -12.12 6.21
CA GLY A 223 -24.63 -11.80 4.99
C GLY A 223 -24.12 -12.45 3.70
N TYR A 224 -23.14 -13.35 3.78
CA TYR A 224 -22.63 -14.15 2.67
C TYR A 224 -22.61 -15.64 3.02
#